data_AF-A0A817S478-F1
#
_entry.id   AF-A0A817S478-F1
#
_cell.length_a   1.000
_cell.length_b   1.000
_cell.length_c   1.000
_cell.angle_alpha   90.00
_cell.angle_beta   90.00
_cell.angle_gamma   90.00
#
_symmetry.space_group_name_H-M   'P 1'
#
loop_
_entity.id
_entity.type
_entity.pdbx_description
1 polymer ?
#
loop_
_entity_poly.entity_id
_entity_poly.type
_entity_poly.pdbx_seq_one_letter_code
_entity_poly.pdbx_strand_id
1 'polypeptide(L)'
;MPRNKISDNIEGVVKYLLTKKYSYSVIQQELSEMNLNVSKSTISHIANKLGKECRLGLLNNQKPKFYRRRHVATPATVRRITSYISKENLPTISLIAARCNISVGTAVSIIRDIIHAKYGKKRPVHRLYPVVIEKRRSRLWHMYRRLCNEKYKSYVTTDEAWFYFDASQGVRDIYYVRSNGLPEEVKKIERNDLHPVAVLV
;
A
#
# COMPACT_ATOMS: atom_id res chain seq x y z
N MET A 1 -20.36 -35.14 4.86
CA MET A 1 -21.26 -34.40 3.94
C MET A 1 -21.67 -33.08 4.57
N PRO A 2 -21.69 -31.97 3.83
CA PRO A 2 -22.24 -30.71 4.34
C PRO A 2 -23.73 -30.88 4.63
N ARG A 3 -24.19 -30.43 5.81
CA ARG A 3 -25.62 -30.46 6.15
C ARG A 3 -26.37 -29.37 5.39
N ASN A 4 -27.57 -29.70 4.94
CA ASN A 4 -28.49 -28.72 4.36
C ASN A 4 -28.84 -27.64 5.39
N LYS A 5 -28.93 -26.40 4.93
CA LYS A 5 -29.31 -25.26 5.77
C LYS A 5 -30.73 -25.48 6.29
N ILE A 6 -30.92 -25.34 7.60
CA ILE A 6 -32.24 -25.39 8.24
C ILE A 6 -33.03 -24.13 7.83
N SER A 7 -34.31 -24.28 7.55
CA SER A 7 -35.22 -23.15 7.27
C SER A 7 -35.29 -22.21 8.47
N ASP A 8 -35.21 -20.90 8.22
CA ASP A 8 -35.22 -19.87 9.27
C ASP A 8 -36.53 -19.91 10.09
N ASN A 9 -37.65 -20.33 9.47
CA ASN A 9 -38.93 -20.52 10.15
C ASN A 9 -38.87 -21.64 11.19
N ILE A 10 -38.29 -22.78 10.83
CA ILE A 10 -38.13 -23.92 11.74
C ILE A 10 -37.19 -23.55 12.88
N GLU A 11 -36.11 -22.83 12.58
CA GLU A 11 -35.18 -22.34 13.60
C GLU A 11 -35.86 -21.39 14.59
N GLY A 12 -36.75 -20.50 14.12
CA GLY A 12 -37.52 -19.58 14.95
C GLY A 12 -38.50 -20.27 15.91
N VAL A 13 -39.27 -21.24 15.42
CA VAL A 13 -40.24 -21.99 16.25
C VAL A 13 -39.51 -22.80 17.33
N VAL A 14 -38.43 -23.49 16.97
CA VAL A 14 -37.62 -24.25 17.94
C VAL A 14 -37.03 -23.33 19.01
N LYS A 15 -36.54 -22.14 18.63
CA LYS A 15 -36.03 -21.13 19.58
C LYS A 15 -37.09 -20.72 20.59
N TYR A 16 -38.31 -20.44 20.13
CA TYR A 16 -39.43 -20.08 20.99
C TYR A 16 -39.76 -21.19 22.00
N LEU A 17 -39.86 -22.44 21.55
CA LEU A 17 -40.18 -23.58 22.42
C LEU A 17 -39.08 -23.90 23.42
N LEU A 18 -37.81 -23.73 23.03
CA LEU A 18 -36.67 -23.83 23.96
C LEU A 18 -36.71 -22.74 25.04
N THR A 19 -37.18 -21.53 24.70
CA THR A 19 -37.33 -20.42 25.67
C THR A 19 -38.40 -20.73 26.71
N LYS A 20 -39.47 -21.44 26.32
CA LYS A 20 -40.49 -21.99 27.22
C LYS A 20 -40.04 -23.21 28.05
N LYS A 21 -38.78 -23.66 27.90
CA LYS A 21 -38.19 -24.79 28.61
C LYS A 21 -38.88 -26.15 28.36
N TYR A 22 -39.48 -26.35 27.18
CA TYR A 22 -40.00 -27.67 26.82
C TYR A 22 -38.88 -28.70 26.62
N SER A 23 -39.19 -29.97 26.89
CA SER A 23 -38.26 -31.07 26.61
C SER A 23 -38.19 -31.36 25.11
N TYR A 24 -37.08 -31.93 24.62
CA TYR A 24 -36.90 -32.18 23.19
C TYR A 24 -37.94 -33.12 22.58
N SER A 25 -38.50 -34.03 23.37
CA SER A 25 -39.59 -34.90 22.93
C SER A 25 -40.89 -34.11 22.70
N VAL A 26 -41.22 -33.19 23.60
CA VAL A 26 -42.42 -32.33 23.48
C VAL A 26 -42.28 -31.38 22.31
N ILE A 27 -41.10 -30.78 22.11
CA ILE A 27 -40.82 -29.92 20.95
C ILE A 27 -40.99 -30.68 19.64
N GLN A 28 -40.52 -31.92 19.57
CA GLN A 28 -40.68 -32.75 18.37
C GLN A 28 -42.17 -33.07 18.10
N GLN A 29 -42.94 -33.33 19.16
CA GLN A 29 -44.37 -33.59 19.05
C GLN A 29 -45.13 -32.36 18.54
N GLU A 30 -44.92 -31.18 19.13
CA GLU A 30 -45.56 -29.94 18.66
C GLU A 30 -45.19 -29.58 17.22
N LEU A 31 -43.92 -29.79 16.82
CA LEU A 31 -43.50 -29.58 15.43
C LEU A 31 -44.17 -30.58 14.48
N SER A 32 -44.40 -31.82 14.93
CA SER A 32 -45.11 -32.83 14.12
C SER A 32 -46.58 -32.47 13.94
N GLU A 33 -47.23 -31.91 14.96
CA GLU A 33 -48.61 -31.37 14.88
C GLU A 33 -48.72 -30.21 13.89
N MET A 34 -47.64 -29.43 13.73
CA MET A 34 -47.52 -28.36 12.72
C MET A 34 -47.08 -28.87 11.34
N ASN A 35 -47.04 -30.18 11.10
CA ASN A 35 -46.53 -30.83 9.87
C ASN A 35 -45.04 -30.54 9.57
N LEU A 36 -44.23 -30.24 10.59
CA LEU A 36 -42.79 -30.04 10.49
C LEU A 36 -42.03 -31.24 11.06
N ASN A 37 -41.56 -32.12 10.19
CA ASN A 37 -40.79 -33.29 10.64
C ASN A 37 -39.34 -32.91 10.94
N VAL A 38 -39.02 -32.73 12.23
CA VAL A 38 -37.69 -32.35 12.71
C VAL A 38 -37.16 -33.39 13.69
N SER A 39 -35.95 -33.89 13.46
CA SER A 39 -35.31 -34.85 14.37
C SER A 39 -34.86 -34.18 15.68
N LYS A 40 -34.82 -34.95 16.78
CA LYS A 40 -34.24 -34.50 18.07
C LYS A 40 -32.79 -34.02 17.94
N SER A 41 -32.02 -34.61 17.03
CA SER A 41 -30.64 -34.19 16.74
C SER A 41 -30.57 -32.78 16.15
N THR A 42 -31.55 -32.39 15.35
CA THR A 42 -31.66 -31.03 14.78
C THR A 42 -32.02 -30.02 15.86
N ILE A 43 -32.97 -30.37 16.74
CA ILE A 43 -33.35 -29.55 17.92
C ILE A 43 -32.14 -29.33 18.83
N SER A 44 -31.42 -30.41 19.18
CA SER A 44 -30.20 -30.35 19.99
C SER A 44 -29.13 -29.45 19.33
N HIS A 45 -29.02 -29.49 18.00
CA HIS A 45 -28.06 -28.65 17.30
C HIS A 45 -28.42 -27.16 17.38
N ILE A 46 -29.71 -26.82 17.23
CA ILE A 46 -30.22 -25.45 17.38
C ILE A 46 -30.01 -24.96 18.81
N ALA A 47 -30.32 -25.79 19.82
CA ALA A 47 -30.10 -25.46 21.23
C ALA A 47 -28.61 -25.19 21.53
N ASN A 48 -27.71 -26.03 21.00
CA ASN A 48 -26.27 -25.84 21.15
C ASN A 48 -25.75 -24.59 20.41
N LYS A 49 -26.33 -24.27 19.25
CA LYS A 49 -26.02 -23.05 18.48
C LYS A 49 -26.41 -21.81 19.27
N LEU A 50 -27.63 -21.76 19.81
CA LEU A 50 -28.10 -20.70 20.72
C LEU A 50 -27.19 -20.53 21.93
N GLY A 51 -26.85 -21.63 22.61
CA GLY A 51 -25.96 -21.59 23.77
C GLY A 51 -24.57 -21.02 23.44
N LYS A 52 -24.02 -21.35 22.27
CA LYS A 52 -22.76 -20.78 21.78
C LYS A 52 -22.89 -19.29 21.44
N GLU A 53 -23.98 -18.89 20.80
CA GLU A 53 -24.26 -17.49 20.46
C GLU A 53 -24.38 -16.62 21.73
N CYS A 54 -25.10 -17.10 22.75
CA CYS A 54 -25.21 -16.43 24.05
C CYS A 54 -23.86 -16.32 24.77
N ARG A 55 -23.05 -17.40 24.80
CA ARG A 55 -21.73 -17.40 25.45
C ARG A 55 -20.71 -16.48 24.77
N LEU A 56 -20.84 -16.28 23.46
CA LEU A 56 -19.95 -15.42 22.68
C LEU A 56 -20.44 -13.97 22.57
N GLY A 57 -21.58 -13.61 23.20
CA GLY A 57 -22.17 -12.27 23.11
C GLY A 57 -22.67 -11.90 21.71
N LEU A 58 -22.98 -12.89 20.86
CA LEU A 58 -23.27 -12.74 19.44
C LEU A 58 -24.76 -12.46 19.13
N LEU A 59 -25.47 -11.76 20.02
CA LEU A 59 -26.89 -11.42 19.84
C LEU A 59 -27.14 -10.55 18.58
N ASN A 60 -26.10 -9.95 18.00
CA ASN A 60 -26.21 -9.02 16.87
C ASN A 60 -25.77 -9.59 15.50
N ASN A 61 -25.87 -10.92 15.27
CA ASN A 61 -25.56 -11.56 13.97
C ASN A 61 -24.11 -11.36 13.44
N GLN A 62 -23.22 -10.72 14.19
CA GLN A 62 -21.85 -10.52 13.74
C GLN A 62 -21.04 -11.76 14.05
N LYS A 63 -20.84 -12.65 13.08
CA LYS A 63 -19.87 -13.75 13.21
C LYS A 63 -18.54 -13.15 13.71
N PRO A 64 -17.89 -13.76 14.73
CA PRO A 64 -16.62 -13.27 15.21
C PRO A 64 -15.66 -13.26 14.02
N LYS A 65 -15.18 -12.06 13.66
CA LYS A 65 -14.19 -11.91 12.59
C LYS A 65 -12.90 -12.56 13.08
N PHE A 66 -12.69 -13.81 12.70
CA PHE A 66 -11.41 -14.48 12.91
C PHE A 66 -10.38 -13.80 12.00
N TYR A 67 -9.70 -12.79 12.54
CA TYR A 67 -8.50 -12.27 11.92
C TYR A 67 -7.44 -13.37 12.03
N ARG A 68 -7.25 -14.15 10.96
CA ARG A 68 -6.03 -14.95 10.83
C ARG A 68 -4.86 -13.97 10.90
N ARG A 69 -4.08 -14.03 11.99
CA ARG A 69 -2.82 -13.29 12.08
C ARG A 69 -1.97 -13.71 10.88
N ARG A 70 -1.78 -12.81 9.91
CA ARG A 70 -0.86 -13.06 8.80
C ARG A 70 0.54 -13.09 9.39
N HIS A 71 1.15 -14.28 9.41
CA HIS A 71 2.42 -14.56 10.07
C HIS A 71 3.66 -13.87 9.44
N VAL A 72 3.45 -13.03 8.43
CA VAL A 72 4.52 -12.52 7.55
C VAL A 72 5.18 -11.26 8.12
N ALA A 73 4.46 -10.45 8.89
CA ALA A 73 4.98 -9.24 9.53
C ALA A 73 5.31 -9.48 11.00
N THR A 74 6.31 -10.33 11.27
CA THR A 74 6.79 -10.49 12.64
C THR A 74 7.48 -9.21 13.14
N PRO A 75 7.45 -8.90 14.45
CA PRO A 75 8.14 -7.73 14.99
C PRO A 75 9.64 -7.72 14.65
N ALA A 76 10.27 -8.90 14.59
CA ALA A 76 11.67 -9.03 14.18
C ALA A 76 11.88 -8.62 12.72
N THR A 77 11.03 -9.06 11.79
CA THR A 77 11.09 -8.65 10.39
C THR A 77 10.90 -7.15 10.25
N VAL A 78 9.94 -6.56 10.96
CA VAL A 78 9.70 -5.10 10.96
C VAL A 78 10.96 -4.36 11.44
N ARG A 79 11.55 -4.76 12.56
CA ARG A 79 12.78 -4.13 13.09
C ARG A 79 13.94 -4.18 12.09
N ARG A 80 14.15 -5.30 11.39
CA ARG A 80 15.18 -5.41 10.34
C ARG A 80 14.90 -4.49 9.16
N ILE A 81 13.65 -4.41 8.71
CA ILE A 81 13.29 -3.51 7.61
C ILE A 81 13.54 -2.06 8.04
N THR A 82 13.13 -1.68 9.25
CA THR A 82 13.39 -0.34 9.81
C THR A 82 14.89 -0.04 9.85
N SER A 83 15.74 -0.98 10.26
CA SER A 83 17.19 -0.74 10.31
C SER A 83 17.84 -0.55 8.93
N TYR A 84 17.27 -1.11 7.86
CA TYR A 84 17.72 -0.80 6.48
C TYR A 84 17.23 0.56 5.99
N ILE A 85 16.03 0.98 6.39
CA ILE A 85 15.44 2.26 6.00
C ILE A 85 16.11 3.43 6.73
N SER A 86 16.60 3.24 7.95
CA SER A 86 17.28 4.31 8.69
C SER A 86 18.68 4.66 8.17
N LYS A 87 19.20 3.97 7.13
CA LYS A 87 20.54 4.23 6.58
C LYS A 87 20.49 5.33 5.51
N GLU A 88 21.51 6.20 5.46
CA GLU A 88 21.58 7.31 4.48
C GLU A 88 21.43 6.85 3.03
N ASN A 89 22.05 5.72 2.68
CA ASN A 89 21.92 5.08 1.38
C ASN A 89 20.98 3.89 1.47
N LEU A 90 19.69 4.15 1.25
CA LEU A 90 18.67 3.10 1.28
C LEU A 90 18.94 2.05 0.18
N PRO A 91 18.99 0.76 0.51
CA PRO A 91 18.92 -0.28 -0.49
C PRO A 91 17.55 -0.30 -1.20
N THR A 92 17.52 -0.79 -2.44
CA THR A 92 16.27 -1.02 -3.17
C THR A 92 15.34 -1.97 -2.41
N ILE A 93 14.03 -1.81 -2.55
CA ILE A 93 13.04 -2.64 -1.85
C ILE A 93 13.23 -4.13 -2.17
N SER A 94 13.60 -4.50 -3.41
CA SER A 94 13.88 -5.91 -3.75
C SER A 94 15.05 -6.47 -2.95
N LEU A 95 16.12 -5.69 -2.76
CA LEU A 95 17.28 -6.08 -1.96
C LEU A 95 16.94 -6.19 -0.47
N ILE A 96 16.11 -5.28 0.06
CA ILE A 96 15.59 -5.38 1.43
C ILE A 96 14.78 -6.66 1.60
N ALA A 97 13.88 -6.94 0.66
CA ALA A 97 13.02 -8.11 0.67
C ALA A 97 13.86 -9.42 0.61
N ALA A 98 14.86 -9.47 -0.28
CA ALA A 98 15.80 -10.58 -0.39
C ALA A 98 16.60 -10.79 0.92
N ARG A 99 17.18 -9.73 1.49
CA ARG A 99 17.89 -9.81 2.79
C ARG A 99 16.97 -10.22 3.94
N CYS A 100 15.70 -9.89 3.83
CA CYS A 100 14.70 -10.23 4.83
C CYS A 100 14.02 -11.59 4.58
N ASN A 101 14.33 -12.31 3.50
CA ASN A 101 13.63 -13.53 3.07
C ASN A 101 12.10 -13.37 3.01
N ILE A 102 11.63 -12.25 2.45
CA ILE A 102 10.20 -11.97 2.25
C ILE A 102 9.94 -11.57 0.80
N SER A 103 8.67 -11.65 0.38
CA SER A 103 8.29 -11.12 -0.94
C SER A 103 8.34 -9.60 -0.96
N VAL A 104 8.63 -9.03 -2.14
CA VAL A 104 8.68 -7.58 -2.35
C VAL A 104 7.37 -6.91 -1.96
N GLY A 105 6.22 -7.50 -2.32
CA GLY A 105 4.91 -6.98 -1.95
C GLY A 105 4.67 -6.92 -0.44
N THR A 106 5.21 -7.90 0.31
CA THR A 106 5.18 -7.88 1.78
C THR A 106 6.03 -6.74 2.32
N ALA A 107 7.25 -6.57 1.82
CA ALA A 107 8.12 -5.49 2.23
C ALA A 107 7.46 -4.12 1.99
N VAL A 108 6.84 -3.92 0.82
CA VAL A 108 6.08 -2.69 0.50
C VAL A 108 4.92 -2.47 1.49
N SER A 109 4.13 -3.50 1.77
CA SER A 109 3.01 -3.39 2.72
C SER A 109 3.51 -3.08 4.13
N ILE A 110 4.58 -3.72 4.61
CA ILE A 110 5.18 -3.39 5.92
C ILE A 110 5.63 -1.92 5.95
N ILE A 111 6.31 -1.45 4.91
CA ILE A 111 6.84 -0.08 4.84
C ILE A 111 5.70 0.95 4.85
N ARG A 112 4.65 0.70 4.08
CA ARG A 112 3.51 1.62 3.93
C ARG A 112 2.53 1.56 5.10
N ASP A 113 2.15 0.35 5.51
CA ASP A 113 1.02 0.11 6.41
C ASP A 113 1.46 0.02 7.88
N ILE A 114 2.72 -0.33 8.17
CA ILE A 114 3.23 -0.47 9.55
C ILE A 114 4.25 0.61 9.90
N ILE A 115 5.24 0.85 9.04
CA ILE A 115 6.29 1.85 9.29
C ILE A 115 5.82 3.26 8.91
N HIS A 116 4.81 3.37 8.04
CA HIS A 116 4.28 4.63 7.51
C HIS A 116 5.34 5.51 6.81
N ALA A 117 6.37 4.89 6.23
CA ALA A 117 7.40 5.61 5.49
C ALA A 117 6.93 5.91 4.06
N LYS A 118 7.12 7.16 3.63
CA LYS A 118 6.86 7.58 2.25
C LYS A 118 8.09 7.32 1.38
N TYR A 119 7.89 6.64 0.26
CA TYR A 119 8.94 6.47 -0.75
C TYR A 119 8.96 7.68 -1.69
N GLY A 120 10.10 8.34 -1.79
CA GLY A 120 10.36 9.41 -2.77
C GLY A 120 11.53 9.05 -3.66
N LYS A 121 11.30 8.89 -4.97
CA LYS A 121 12.38 8.71 -5.94
C LYS A 121 13.00 10.07 -6.24
N LYS A 122 14.25 10.29 -5.81
CA LYS A 122 15.03 11.43 -6.30
C LYS A 122 15.35 11.21 -7.78
N ARG A 123 15.17 12.25 -8.60
CA ARG A 123 15.62 12.21 -9.99
C ARG A 123 17.14 12.13 -10.00
N PRO A 124 17.74 11.33 -10.90
CA PRO A 124 19.19 11.33 -11.06
C PRO A 124 19.63 12.75 -11.42
N VAL A 125 20.64 13.24 -10.72
CA VAL A 125 21.32 14.50 -11.02
C VAL A 125 22.72 14.19 -11.52
N HIS A 126 23.36 15.14 -12.20
CA HIS A 126 24.74 14.98 -12.64
C HIS A 126 25.64 14.53 -11.48
N ARG A 127 26.46 13.50 -11.73
CA ARG A 127 27.44 13.01 -10.77
C ARG A 127 28.46 14.12 -10.51
N LEU A 128 28.58 14.54 -9.26
CA LEU A 128 29.57 15.53 -8.86
C LEU A 128 30.90 14.84 -8.55
N TYR A 129 31.96 15.28 -9.23
CA TYR A 129 33.32 14.90 -8.89
C TYR A 129 33.78 15.62 -7.62
N PRO A 130 34.70 15.05 -6.82
CA PRO A 130 35.20 15.67 -5.58
C PRO A 130 35.64 17.12 -5.76
N VAL A 131 36.38 17.40 -6.85
CA VAL A 131 36.83 18.75 -7.20
C VAL A 131 35.66 19.74 -7.37
N VAL A 132 34.55 19.30 -7.98
CA VAL A 132 33.36 20.14 -8.18
C VAL A 132 32.62 20.35 -6.85
N ILE A 133 32.55 19.33 -6.00
CA ILE A 133 31.95 19.43 -4.66
C ILE A 133 32.70 20.48 -3.84
N GLU A 134 34.02 20.45 -3.86
CA GLU A 134 34.88 21.37 -3.12
C GLU A 134 34.74 22.81 -3.63
N LYS A 135 34.76 23.00 -4.96
CA LYS A 135 34.48 24.31 -5.60
C LYS A 135 33.08 24.84 -5.24
N ARG A 136 32.07 23.98 -5.16
CA ARG A 136 30.72 24.39 -4.74
C ARG A 136 30.69 24.81 -3.27
N ARG A 137 31.32 24.03 -2.39
CA ARG A 137 31.40 24.34 -0.94
C ARG A 137 32.10 25.67 -0.68
N SER A 138 33.24 25.92 -1.31
CA SER A 138 33.98 27.17 -1.12
C SER A 138 33.19 28.39 -1.60
N ARG A 139 32.56 28.31 -2.78
CA ARG A 139 31.74 29.41 -3.34
C ARG A 139 30.45 29.66 -2.56
N LEU A 140 29.83 28.62 -2.02
CA LEU A 140 28.54 28.71 -1.32
C LEU A 140 28.59 29.68 -0.13
N TRP A 141 29.66 29.60 0.67
CA TRP A 141 29.79 30.47 1.85
C TRP A 141 29.94 31.94 1.48
N HIS A 142 30.74 32.25 0.47
CA HIS A 142 30.89 33.61 -0.04
C HIS A 142 29.58 34.16 -0.60
N MET A 143 28.82 33.32 -1.31
CA MET A 143 27.51 33.68 -1.84
C MET A 143 26.49 33.91 -0.71
N TYR A 144 26.43 33.03 0.29
CA TYR A 144 25.55 33.19 1.46
C TYR A 144 25.76 34.54 2.15
N ARG A 145 27.02 34.91 2.45
CA ARG A 145 27.34 36.21 3.08
C ARG A 145 26.88 37.41 2.25
N ARG A 146 26.86 37.29 0.92
CA ARG A 146 26.39 38.34 0.01
C ARG A 146 24.86 38.44 -0.06
N LEU A 147 24.15 37.34 0.22
CA LEU A 147 22.69 37.28 0.19
C LEU A 147 22.04 37.61 1.55
N CYS A 148 22.77 37.46 2.66
CA CYS A 148 22.29 37.81 4.00
C CYS A 148 21.84 39.27 4.14
N ASN A 149 21.07 39.56 5.20
CA ASN A 149 20.54 40.89 5.54
C ASN A 149 19.70 41.51 4.41
N GLU A 150 18.84 40.68 3.81
CA GLU A 150 17.95 41.07 2.71
C GLU A 150 18.63 41.58 1.43
N LYS A 151 19.97 41.50 1.35
CA LYS A 151 20.73 41.92 0.16
C LYS A 151 20.38 41.09 -1.07
N TYR A 152 19.83 39.89 -0.92
CA TYR A 152 19.30 39.12 -2.05
C TYR A 152 18.27 39.91 -2.89
N LYS A 153 17.56 40.88 -2.30
CA LYS A 153 16.58 41.73 -3.00
C LYS A 153 17.21 42.60 -4.10
N SER A 154 18.51 42.89 -4.03
CA SER A 154 19.21 43.68 -5.04
C SER A 154 19.79 42.83 -6.19
N TYR A 155 19.63 41.50 -6.16
CA TYR A 155 20.12 40.62 -7.21
C TYR A 155 18.97 40.28 -8.17
N VAL A 156 19.24 40.42 -9.47
CA VAL A 156 18.40 39.88 -10.54
C VAL A 156 19.12 38.67 -11.11
N THR A 157 18.48 37.50 -11.06
CA THR A 157 19.00 36.26 -11.65
C THR A 157 18.26 35.98 -12.94
N THR A 158 18.98 35.75 -14.03
CA THR A 158 18.43 35.25 -15.28
C THR A 158 18.88 33.80 -15.46
N ASP A 159 17.96 32.96 -15.94
CA ASP A 159 18.26 31.60 -16.37
C ASP A 159 17.48 31.35 -17.66
N GLU A 160 18.08 30.59 -18.56
CA GLU A 160 17.48 30.28 -19.85
C GLU A 160 16.78 28.93 -19.74
N ALA A 161 15.46 28.94 -19.88
CA ALA A 161 14.67 27.73 -19.89
C ALA A 161 14.05 27.53 -21.27
N TRP A 162 14.20 26.31 -21.81
CA TRP A 162 13.50 25.89 -23.01
C TRP A 162 11.99 25.87 -22.75
N PHE A 163 11.23 26.60 -23.55
CA PHE A 163 9.78 26.50 -23.58
C PHE A 163 9.36 25.84 -24.88
N TYR A 164 8.62 24.75 -24.77
CA TYR A 164 8.17 23.98 -25.93
C TYR A 164 6.76 24.44 -26.30
N PHE A 165 6.56 24.83 -27.56
CA PHE A 165 5.30 25.40 -28.06
C PHE A 165 4.16 24.39 -28.28
N ASP A 166 4.39 23.08 -28.08
CA ASP A 166 3.42 22.06 -28.50
C ASP A 166 2.69 21.39 -27.31
N ALA A 167 1.35 21.36 -27.43
CA ALA A 167 0.40 20.69 -26.53
C ALA A 167 0.24 19.19 -26.83
N SER A 168 1.00 18.62 -27.77
CA SER A 168 0.92 17.22 -28.15
C SER A 168 1.29 16.27 -26.97
N GLN A 169 0.35 15.39 -26.62
CA GLN A 169 0.53 14.33 -25.63
C GLN A 169 1.26 13.12 -26.24
N GLY A 170 2.48 13.29 -26.74
CA GLY A 170 3.17 12.23 -27.50
C GLY A 170 4.70 12.18 -27.37
N VAL A 171 5.26 11.06 -27.85
CA VAL A 171 6.69 10.80 -28.10
C VAL A 171 7.25 11.86 -29.05
N ARG A 172 8.41 12.43 -28.74
CA ARG A 172 8.99 13.55 -29.50
C ARG A 172 10.26 13.11 -30.23
N ASP A 173 10.39 13.53 -31.48
CA ASP A 173 11.62 13.42 -32.24
C ASP A 173 12.45 14.70 -32.01
N ILE A 174 13.59 14.58 -31.33
CA ILE A 174 14.54 15.69 -31.16
C ILE A 174 15.64 15.55 -32.20
N TYR A 175 15.86 16.61 -32.98
CA TYR A 175 16.91 16.71 -33.98
C TYR A 175 18.05 17.56 -33.43
N TYR A 176 19.26 17.00 -33.42
CA TYR A 176 20.47 17.78 -33.18
C TYR A 176 21.11 18.10 -34.53
N VAL A 177 21.37 19.37 -34.78
CA VAL A 177 22.20 19.79 -35.90
C VAL A 177 23.60 20.01 -35.35
N ARG A 178 24.59 19.28 -35.86
CA ARG A 178 25.99 19.52 -35.50
C ARG A 178 26.43 20.88 -36.04
N SER A 179 27.52 21.44 -35.50
CA SER A 179 28.09 22.71 -35.97
C SER A 179 28.45 22.74 -37.47
N ASN A 180 28.55 21.57 -38.11
CA ASN A 180 28.78 21.39 -39.54
C ASN A 180 27.48 21.29 -40.38
N GLY A 181 26.31 21.52 -39.78
CA GLY A 181 25.02 21.50 -40.48
C GLY A 181 24.44 20.11 -40.76
N LEU A 182 25.13 19.02 -40.38
CA LEU A 182 24.62 17.67 -40.60
C LEU A 182 23.71 17.23 -39.44
N PRO A 183 22.53 16.66 -39.72
CA PRO A 183 21.64 16.15 -38.68
C PRO A 183 22.23 14.89 -38.04
N GLU A 184 22.25 14.85 -36.71
CA GLU A 184 22.54 13.64 -35.94
C GLU A 184 21.28 12.75 -35.88
N GLU A 185 21.46 11.43 -35.78
CA GLU A 185 20.36 10.46 -35.78
C GLU A 185 19.20 10.86 -34.86
N VAL A 186 17.97 10.71 -35.37
CA VAL A 186 16.75 11.11 -34.68
C VAL A 186 16.60 10.32 -33.38
N LYS A 187 16.67 11.03 -32.24
CA LYS A 187 16.39 10.42 -30.94
C LYS A 187 14.95 10.68 -30.56
N LYS A 188 14.18 9.59 -30.48
CA LYS A 188 12.85 9.56 -29.86
C LYS A 188 13.00 9.71 -28.36
N ILE A 189 12.49 10.80 -27.81
CA ILE A 189 12.43 11.03 -26.36
C ILE A 189 10.97 10.99 -25.93
N GLU A 190 10.66 10.04 -25.06
CA GLU A 190 9.37 9.99 -24.39
C GLU A 190 9.32 11.01 -23.25
N ARG A 191 8.13 11.51 -22.92
CA ARG A 191 7.89 12.59 -21.93
C ARG A 191 8.46 12.31 -20.52
N ASN A 192 8.84 11.06 -20.24
CA ASN A 192 9.41 10.61 -18.96
C ASN A 192 10.94 10.59 -18.94
N ASP A 193 11.60 10.68 -20.10
CA ASP A 193 13.05 10.71 -20.20
C ASP A 193 13.55 12.15 -20.13
N LEU A 194 14.58 12.34 -19.31
CA LEU A 194 15.11 13.64 -18.89
C LEU A 194 15.59 14.53 -20.03
N HIS A 195 15.66 15.82 -19.71
CA HIS A 195 16.08 16.92 -20.55
C HIS A 195 17.33 16.61 -21.41
N PRO A 196 17.27 16.90 -22.71
CA PRO A 196 18.42 16.79 -23.60
C PRO A 196 19.51 17.82 -23.25
N VAL A 197 20.77 17.42 -23.45
CA VAL A 197 21.95 18.29 -23.47
C VAL A 197 22.07 18.82 -24.90
N ALA A 198 22.06 20.14 -25.12
CA ALA A 198 22.23 20.71 -26.46
C ALA A 198 23.31 21.81 -26.49
N VAL A 199 23.92 21.92 -27.67
CA VAL A 199 24.98 22.85 -28.09
C VAL A 199 24.35 24.14 -28.58
N LEU A 200 24.94 25.28 -28.19
CA LEU A 200 24.56 26.63 -28.63
C LEU A 200 24.94 26.85 -30.10
N VAL A 201 24.03 27.47 -30.87
CA VAL A 201 24.32 28.11 -32.17
C VAL A 201 24.97 29.46 -31.92
#